data_AF-A0A349VTK1-F1
#
_entry.id   AF-A0A349VTK1-F1
#
_cell.length_a   1.000
_cell.length_b   1.000
_cell.length_c   1.000
_cell.angle_alpha   90.00
_cell.angle_beta   90.00
_cell.angle_gamma   90.00
#
_symmetry.space_group_name_H-M   'P 1'
#
loop_
_entity.id
_entity.type
_entity.pdbx_description
1 polymer ?
#
loop_
_entity_poly.entity_id
_entity_poly.type
_entity_poly.pdbx_seq_one_letter_code
_entity_poly.pdbx_strand_id
1 'polypeptide(L)'
;IGVQNDITSRKKAEHELREEKNNVEIKIQQRTKELQEKESFLSSMIETVRESLLVLDGNYIVLSANKHFLTSFHVSSEETVGKLLFDLGNKQWDIPSLKELLTHILPTSNPVIDYEVEHVFPHIGRKVMLLNAYRIEFEGQYKDR
;
A
#
# COMPACT_ATOMS: atom_id res chain seq x y z
N ILE A 1 26.74 -62.47 -4.46
CA ILE A 1 27.58 -61.38 -5.01
C ILE A 1 27.03 -60.08 -4.43
N GLY A 2 27.75 -59.45 -3.50
CA GLY A 2 27.33 -58.19 -2.89
C GLY A 2 27.95 -57.03 -3.66
N VAL A 3 27.13 -56.15 -4.23
CA VAL A 3 27.59 -54.91 -4.85
C VAL A 3 27.70 -53.88 -3.72
N GLN A 4 28.92 -53.58 -3.29
CA GLN A 4 29.14 -52.52 -2.31
C GLN A 4 29.24 -51.20 -3.09
N ASN A 5 28.13 -50.47 -3.19
CA ASN A 5 28.14 -49.12 -3.75
C ASN A 5 28.71 -48.17 -2.70
N ASP A 6 29.77 -47.45 -3.05
CA ASP A 6 30.30 -46.36 -2.23
C ASP A 6 29.25 -45.24 -2.14
N ILE A 7 28.78 -44.97 -0.92
CA ILE A 7 27.69 -44.00 -0.65
C ILE A 7 28.25 -42.66 -0.12
N THR A 8 29.57 -42.53 0.00
CA THR A 8 30.23 -41.40 0.67
C THR A 8 29.89 -40.07 0.02
N SER A 9 29.97 -40.00 -1.31
CA SER A 9 29.67 -38.78 -2.08
C SER A 9 28.20 -38.36 -1.95
N ARG A 10 27.27 -39.32 -1.95
CA ARG A 10 25.83 -39.04 -1.81
C ARG A 10 25.50 -38.52 -0.42
N LYS A 11 26.08 -39.12 0.62
CA LYS A 11 25.88 -38.68 2.02
C LYS A 11 26.46 -37.29 2.27
N LYS A 12 27.60 -36.96 1.65
CA LYS A 12 28.19 -35.63 1.71
C LYS A 12 27.30 -34.59 1.03
N ALA A 13 26.81 -34.88 -0.18
CA ALA A 13 25.88 -34.00 -0.89
C ALA A 13 24.55 -33.80 -0.14
N GLU A 14 23.99 -34.85 0.47
CA GLU A 14 22.79 -34.74 1.32
C GLU A 14 23.02 -33.83 2.52
N HIS A 15 24.19 -33.90 3.15
CA HIS A 15 24.54 -33.06 4.30
C HIS A 15 24.74 -31.60 3.87
N GLU A 16 25.52 -31.34 2.83
CA GLU A 16 25.76 -30.00 2.29
C GLU A 16 24.45 -29.32 1.87
N LEU A 17 23.59 -30.04 1.14
CA LEU A 17 22.28 -29.53 0.73
C LEU A 17 21.38 -29.21 1.94
N ARG A 18 21.45 -30.03 3.00
CA ARG A 18 20.68 -29.79 4.22
C ARG A 18 21.17 -28.55 4.97
N GLU A 19 22.47 -28.32 5.02
CA GLU A 19 23.03 -27.11 5.63
C GLU A 19 22.71 -25.85 4.82
N GLU A 20 22.81 -25.92 3.48
CA GLU A 20 22.42 -24.83 2.59
C GLU A 20 20.93 -24.49 2.76
N LYS A 21 20.06 -25.51 2.76
CA LYS A 21 18.62 -25.33 2.97
C LYS A 21 18.34 -24.65 4.31
N ASN A 22 18.97 -25.11 5.39
CA ASN A 22 18.82 -24.50 6.72
C ASN A 22 19.26 -23.02 6.71
N ASN A 23 20.38 -22.69 6.07
CA ASN A 23 20.85 -21.32 5.95
C ASN A 23 19.87 -20.43 5.16
N VAL A 24 19.32 -20.94 4.06
CA VAL A 24 18.30 -20.23 3.27
C VAL A 24 17.04 -20.00 4.11
N GLU A 25 16.57 -21.01 4.83
CA GLU A 25 15.39 -20.93 5.70
C GLU A 25 15.58 -19.86 6.79
N ILE A 26 16.74 -19.83 7.45
CA ILE A 26 17.10 -18.81 8.45
C ILE A 26 17.10 -17.42 7.81
N LYS A 27 17.69 -17.27 6.62
CA LYS A 27 17.77 -15.99 5.92
C LYS A 27 16.39 -15.47 5.48
N ILE A 28 15.51 -16.37 5.04
CA ILE A 28 14.11 -16.03 4.73
C ILE A 28 13.41 -15.54 5.99
N GLN A 29 13.50 -16.28 7.10
CA GLN A 29 12.87 -15.89 8.37
C GLN A 29 13.37 -14.52 8.86
N GLN A 30 14.68 -14.28 8.78
CA GLN A 30 15.28 -12.99 9.15
C GLN A 30 14.76 -11.84 8.28
N ARG A 31 14.73 -12.02 6.94
CA ARG A 31 14.22 -10.98 6.02
C ARG A 31 12.73 -10.73 6.18
N THR A 32 11.93 -11.79 6.36
CA THR A 32 10.50 -11.65 6.61
C THR A 32 10.25 -10.85 7.88
N LYS A 33 11.01 -11.11 8.94
CA LYS A 33 10.90 -10.35 10.19
C LYS A 33 11.29 -8.88 10.00
N GLU A 34 12.40 -8.61 9.33
CA GLU A 34 12.85 -7.23 9.06
C GLU A 34 11.82 -6.45 8.23
N LEU A 35 11.18 -7.10 7.25
CA LEU A 35 10.09 -6.51 6.47
C LEU A 35 8.89 -6.18 7.35
N GLN A 36 8.44 -7.12 8.18
CA GLN A 36 7.32 -6.90 9.09
C GLN A 36 7.57 -5.76 10.09
N GLU A 37 8.79 -5.66 10.62
CA GLU A 37 9.18 -4.57 11.53
C GLU A 37 9.13 -3.21 10.82
N LYS A 38 9.62 -3.14 9.57
CA LYS A 38 9.55 -1.92 8.75
C LYS A 38 8.11 -1.54 8.40
N GLU A 39 7.29 -2.51 8.01
CA GLU A 39 5.87 -2.29 7.70
C GLU A 39 5.09 -1.78 8.91
N SER A 40 5.32 -2.39 10.09
CA SER A 40 4.68 -1.96 11.34
C SER A 40 5.11 -0.55 11.74
N PHE A 41 6.39 -0.21 11.58
CA PHE A 41 6.90 1.14 11.84
C PHE A 41 6.26 2.18 10.92
N LEU A 42 6.23 1.93 9.61
CA LEU A 42 5.59 2.82 8.63
C LEU A 42 4.10 3.01 8.91
N SER A 43 3.39 1.92 9.22
CA SER A 43 1.96 1.95 9.55
C SER A 43 1.70 2.80 10.79
N SER A 44 2.53 2.63 11.84
CA SER A 44 2.42 3.41 13.08
C SER A 44 2.65 4.91 12.82
N MET A 45 3.60 5.27 11.96
CA MET A 45 3.80 6.67 11.58
C MET A 45 2.56 7.26 10.90
N ILE A 46 2.00 6.56 9.91
CA ILE A 46 0.80 7.00 9.17
C ILE A 46 -0.41 7.18 10.11
N GLU A 47 -0.58 6.29 11.09
CA GLU A 47 -1.66 6.37 12.06
C GLU A 47 -1.58 7.59 12.98
N THR A 48 -0.36 8.09 13.25
CA THR A 48 -0.16 9.28 14.11
C THR A 48 -0.33 10.60 13.36
N VAL A 49 -0.40 10.59 12.03
CA VAL A 49 -0.64 11.78 11.21
C VAL A 49 -2.06 12.28 11.46
N ARG A 50 -2.18 13.55 11.84
CA ARG A 50 -3.47 14.23 12.11
C ARG A 50 -4.13 14.81 10.86
N GLU A 51 -3.63 14.45 9.69
CA GLU A 51 -4.20 14.80 8.38
C GLU A 51 -4.88 13.57 7.79
N SER A 52 -5.94 13.77 7.03
CA SER A 52 -6.70 12.68 6.39
C SER A 52 -5.90 12.16 5.20
N LEU A 53 -5.48 10.89 5.25
CA LEU A 53 -4.64 10.27 4.22
C LEU A 53 -5.38 9.10 3.56
N LEU A 54 -5.34 9.06 2.23
CA LEU A 54 -5.77 7.94 1.40
C LEU A 54 -4.63 7.47 0.49
N VAL A 55 -4.51 6.16 0.33
CA VAL A 55 -3.62 5.52 -0.65
C VAL A 55 -4.51 4.86 -1.71
N LEU A 56 -4.25 5.18 -2.98
CA LEU A 56 -5.02 4.70 -4.12
C LEU A 56 -4.14 3.84 -5.04
N ASP A 57 -4.75 2.91 -5.77
CA ASP A 57 -4.12 2.23 -6.90
C ASP A 57 -4.25 3.05 -8.21
N GLY A 58 -3.74 2.50 -9.31
CA GLY A 58 -3.81 3.14 -10.64
C GLY A 58 -5.23 3.28 -11.21
N ASN A 59 -6.22 2.58 -10.64
CA ASN A 59 -7.63 2.65 -11.00
C ASN A 59 -8.45 3.49 -10.01
N TYR A 60 -7.79 4.22 -9.09
CA TYR A 60 -8.40 5.02 -8.03
C TYR A 60 -9.20 4.19 -7.00
N ILE A 61 -8.89 2.90 -6.88
CA ILE A 61 -9.39 2.04 -5.81
C ILE A 61 -8.60 2.35 -4.54
N VAL A 62 -9.30 2.53 -3.42
CA VAL A 62 -8.63 2.78 -2.13
C VAL A 62 -7.94 1.52 -1.63
N LEU A 63 -6.61 1.58 -1.54
CA LEU A 63 -5.79 0.53 -0.93
C LEU A 63 -5.73 0.66 0.60
N SER A 64 -5.69 1.88 1.10
CA SER A 64 -5.64 2.15 2.54
C SER A 64 -6.15 3.55 2.87
N ALA A 65 -6.68 3.72 4.08
CA ALA A 65 -7.11 4.98 4.65
C ALA A 65 -6.62 5.07 6.09
N ASN A 66 -6.03 6.21 6.49
CA ASN A 66 -5.62 6.37 7.89
C ASN A 66 -6.83 6.64 8.80
N LYS A 67 -6.65 6.42 10.11
CA LYS A 67 -7.71 6.62 11.12
C LYS A 67 -8.30 8.03 11.10
N HIS A 68 -7.48 9.04 10.80
CA HIS A 68 -7.94 10.43 10.74
C HIS A 68 -8.89 10.64 9.56
N PHE A 69 -8.63 10.07 8.38
CA PHE A 69 -9.58 10.08 7.25
C PHE A 69 -10.92 9.46 7.65
N LEU A 70 -10.90 8.24 8.20
CA LEU A 70 -12.13 7.52 8.58
C LEU A 70 -12.96 8.33 9.59
N THR A 71 -12.31 8.92 10.59
CA THR A 71 -12.98 9.73 11.62
C THR A 71 -13.51 11.05 11.07
N SER A 72 -12.71 11.80 10.31
CA SER A 72 -13.09 13.11 9.78
C SER A 72 -14.27 13.03 8.82
N PHE A 73 -14.32 11.99 8.00
CA PHE A 73 -15.39 11.78 7.02
C PHE A 73 -16.50 10.85 7.50
N HIS A 74 -16.42 10.35 8.75
CA HIS A 74 -17.42 9.48 9.37
C HIS A 74 -17.72 8.22 8.55
N VAL A 75 -16.67 7.57 8.03
CA VAL A 75 -16.75 6.34 7.22
C VAL A 75 -16.00 5.20 7.89
N SER A 76 -16.45 3.96 7.67
CA SER A 76 -15.74 2.77 8.16
C SER A 76 -14.67 2.31 7.17
N SER A 77 -13.70 1.50 7.64
CA SER A 77 -12.67 0.95 6.76
C SER A 77 -13.27 -0.01 5.75
N GLU A 78 -14.29 -0.76 6.15
CA GLU A 78 -15.01 -1.76 5.34
C GLU A 78 -15.77 -1.13 4.18
N GLU A 79 -16.27 0.09 4.37
CA GLU A 79 -16.96 0.86 3.34
C GLU A 79 -16.02 1.67 2.44
N THR A 80 -14.75 1.82 2.86
CA THR A 80 -13.77 2.67 2.18
C THR A 80 -12.76 1.86 1.38
N VAL A 81 -12.11 0.88 2.01
CA VAL A 81 -11.02 0.09 1.42
C VAL A 81 -11.56 -0.88 0.37
N GLY A 82 -10.85 -0.99 -0.76
CA GLY A 82 -11.24 -1.81 -1.90
C GLY A 82 -12.37 -1.23 -2.75
N LYS A 83 -12.80 0.01 -2.49
CA LYS A 83 -13.83 0.72 -3.26
C LYS A 83 -13.20 1.79 -4.14
N LEU A 84 -13.90 2.14 -5.22
CA LEU A 84 -13.54 3.28 -6.04
C LEU A 84 -13.75 4.58 -5.25
N LEU A 85 -12.73 5.44 -5.21
CA LEU A 85 -12.80 6.73 -4.50
C LEU A 85 -14.06 7.52 -4.84
N PHE A 86 -14.40 7.61 -6.12
CA PHE A 86 -15.53 8.40 -6.61
C PHE A 86 -16.90 7.84 -6.22
N ASP A 87 -16.99 6.58 -5.77
CA ASP A 87 -18.23 5.98 -5.29
C ASP A 87 -18.41 6.11 -3.77
N LEU A 88 -17.37 6.57 -3.05
CA LEU A 88 -17.41 6.68 -1.59
C LEU A 88 -18.41 7.71 -1.09
N GLY A 89 -19.02 7.40 0.06
CA GLY A 89 -19.90 8.34 0.78
C GLY A 89 -21.05 8.86 -0.09
N ASN A 90 -21.76 7.97 -0.79
CA ASN A 90 -22.81 8.34 -1.75
C ASN A 90 -22.31 9.27 -2.86
N LYS A 91 -21.13 8.98 -3.42
CA LYS A 91 -20.46 9.76 -4.47
C LYS A 91 -20.09 11.20 -4.09
N GLN A 92 -20.01 11.52 -2.80
CA GLN A 92 -19.56 12.84 -2.34
C GLN A 92 -18.12 13.17 -2.76
N TRP A 93 -17.34 12.14 -3.13
CA TRP A 93 -15.98 12.26 -3.63
C TRP A 93 -15.90 12.33 -5.16
N ASP A 94 -17.02 12.22 -5.86
CA ASP A 94 -17.11 12.51 -7.30
C ASP A 94 -17.12 14.02 -7.54
N ILE A 95 -15.99 14.66 -7.23
CA ILE A 95 -15.81 16.10 -7.35
C ILE A 95 -15.03 16.38 -8.63
N PRO A 96 -15.55 17.20 -9.56
CA PRO A 96 -14.90 17.46 -10.85
C PRO A 96 -13.44 17.92 -10.71
N SER A 97 -13.15 18.84 -9.79
CA SER A 97 -11.79 19.33 -9.55
C SER A 97 -10.85 18.29 -8.92
N LEU A 98 -11.38 17.38 -8.09
CA LEU A 98 -10.61 16.23 -7.58
C LEU A 98 -10.31 15.23 -8.70
N LYS A 99 -11.29 14.95 -9.56
CA LYS A 99 -11.07 14.11 -10.75
C LYS A 99 -10.00 14.70 -11.65
N GLU A 100 -10.08 16.00 -11.94
CA GLU A 100 -9.07 16.70 -12.74
C GLU A 100 -7.67 16.60 -12.12
N LEU A 101 -7.57 16.86 -10.82
CA LEU A 101 -6.33 16.69 -10.05
C LEU A 101 -5.73 15.30 -10.26
N LEU A 102 -6.51 14.24 -10.01
CA LEU A 102 -6.02 12.87 -10.04
C LEU A 102 -5.73 12.35 -11.46
N THR A 103 -6.54 12.73 -12.45
CA THR A 103 -6.51 12.15 -13.80
C THR A 103 -5.66 12.92 -14.80
N HIS A 104 -5.51 14.25 -14.63
CA HIS A 104 -4.82 15.10 -15.60
C HIS A 104 -3.59 15.80 -15.01
N ILE A 105 -3.72 16.36 -13.79
CA ILE A 105 -2.66 17.16 -13.18
C ILE A 105 -1.59 16.28 -12.55
N LEU A 106 -1.95 15.41 -11.61
CA LEU A 106 -1.01 14.56 -10.88
C LEU A 106 -0.12 13.70 -11.81
N PRO A 107 -0.61 13.18 -12.96
CA PRO A 107 0.25 12.46 -13.90
C PRO A 107 1.33 13.30 -14.58
N THR A 108 1.12 14.61 -14.70
CA THR A 108 2.05 15.53 -15.40
C THR A 108 2.84 16.40 -14.43
N SER A 109 2.36 16.56 -13.20
CA SER A 109 2.96 17.35 -12.13
C SER A 109 2.92 16.58 -10.82
N ASN A 110 4.08 16.13 -10.35
CA ASN A 110 4.21 15.32 -9.13
C ASN A 110 5.42 15.80 -8.30
N PRO A 111 5.25 16.16 -7.00
CA PRO A 111 3.99 16.21 -6.24
C PRO A 111 3.06 17.37 -6.65
N VAL A 112 1.79 17.25 -6.28
CA VAL A 112 0.86 18.37 -6.20
C VAL A 112 0.67 18.74 -4.74
N ILE A 113 0.80 20.03 -4.41
CA ILE A 113 0.72 20.56 -3.05
C ILE A 113 -0.31 21.70 -3.03
N ASP A 114 -1.09 21.77 -1.96
CA ASP A 114 -2.09 22.82 -1.68
C ASP A 114 -3.08 23.04 -2.83
N TYR A 115 -3.50 21.96 -3.50
CA TYR A 115 -4.51 22.07 -4.56
C TYR A 115 -5.89 22.30 -3.95
N GLU A 116 -6.48 23.45 -4.24
CA GLU A 116 -7.76 23.86 -3.66
C GLU A 116 -8.94 23.15 -4.32
N VAL A 117 -9.73 22.45 -3.50
CA VAL A 117 -10.98 21.82 -3.90
C VAL A 117 -12.13 22.39 -3.08
N GLU A 118 -13.06 23.03 -3.77
CA GLU A 118 -14.32 23.43 -3.19
C GLU A 118 -15.41 22.39 -3.45
N HIS A 119 -16.13 21.99 -2.41
CA HIS A 119 -17.27 21.09 -2.55
C HIS A 119 -18.36 21.35 -1.52
N VAL A 120 -19.61 21.04 -1.88
CA VAL A 120 -20.76 21.11 -0.98
C VAL A 120 -21.13 19.70 -0.56
N PHE A 121 -20.74 19.32 0.66
CA PHE A 121 -21.03 18.01 1.21
C PHE A 121 -22.44 17.95 1.81
N PRO A 122 -23.18 16.84 1.64
CA PRO A 122 -24.54 16.70 2.16
C PRO A 122 -24.69 16.95 3.67
N HIS A 123 -23.72 16.53 4.48
CA HIS A 123 -23.82 16.56 5.95
C HIS A 123 -23.01 17.68 6.62
N ILE A 124 -22.00 18.23 5.95
CA ILE A 124 -21.08 19.23 6.52
C ILE A 124 -21.08 20.58 5.77
N GLY A 125 -21.88 20.70 4.71
CA GLY A 125 -22.04 21.93 3.93
C GLY A 125 -20.87 22.25 3.01
N ARG A 126 -20.77 23.51 2.59
CA ARG A 126 -19.69 24.01 1.73
C ARG A 126 -18.35 23.95 2.47
N LYS A 127 -17.36 23.30 1.86
CA LYS A 127 -15.98 23.21 2.34
C LYS A 127 -15.02 23.56 1.23
N VAL A 128 -13.94 24.23 1.61
CA VAL A 128 -12.75 24.44 0.80
C VAL A 128 -11.65 23.60 1.45
N MET A 129 -11.06 22.68 0.69
CA MET A 129 -10.05 21.74 1.16
C MET A 129 -8.77 21.94 0.36
N LEU A 130 -7.63 21.88 1.03
CA LEU A 130 -6.32 21.81 0.36
C LEU A 130 -5.92 20.35 0.25
N LEU A 131 -5.65 19.90 -0.96
CA LEU A 131 -5.26 18.54 -1.25
C LEU A 131 -3.79 18.46 -1.64
N ASN A 132 -3.08 17.61 -0.91
CA ASN A 132 -1.73 17.19 -1.25
C ASN A 132 -1.80 15.81 -1.88
N ALA A 133 -1.16 15.64 -3.03
CA ALA A 133 -1.14 14.39 -3.77
C ALA A 133 0.27 14.07 -4.25
N TYR A 134 0.70 12.83 -3.99
CA TYR A 134 1.98 12.32 -4.42
C TYR A 134 1.79 10.99 -5.13
N ARG A 135 2.23 10.91 -6.39
CA ARG A 135 2.24 9.67 -7.15
C ARG A 135 3.58 8.99 -6.94
N ILE A 136 3.54 7.76 -6.45
CA ILE A 136 4.74 6.92 -6.33
C ILE A 136 4.79 6.02 -7.54
N GLU A 137 5.83 6.15 -8.35
CA GLU A 137 6.16 5.16 -9.37
C GLU A 137 7.07 4.11 -8.73
N PHE A 138 6.53 2.93 -8.48
CA PHE A 138 7.37 1.80 -8.08
C PHE A 138 8.17 1.34 -9.30
N GLU A 139 9.47 1.68 -9.35
CA GLU A 139 10.42 1.01 -10.22
C GLU A 139 10.62 -0.44 -9.73
N GLY A 140 9.71 -1.35 -10.13
CA GLY A 140 9.89 -2.80 -10.02
C GLY A 140 8.83 -3.57 -9.21
N GLN A 141 8.37 -4.68 -9.83
CA GLN A 141 7.62 -5.84 -9.30
C GLN A 141 6.20 -5.68 -8.70
N TYR A 142 5.53 -4.54 -8.87
CA TYR A 142 4.08 -4.44 -8.64
C TYR A 142 3.30 -3.90 -9.86
N LYS A 143 3.87 -4.06 -11.07
CA LYS A 143 3.08 -4.07 -12.30
C LYS A 143 2.48 -5.47 -12.44
N ASP A 144 1.16 -5.53 -12.32
CA ASP A 144 0.31 -6.69 -12.59
C ASP A 144 0.34 -7.84 -11.56
N ARG A 145 -0.60 -7.76 -10.60
CA ARG A 145 -1.35 -8.92 -10.12
C ARG A 145 -2.81 -8.57 -9.95
#